data_AF-A0A373G6K3-F1
#
_entry.id   AF-A0A373G6K3-F1
#
_cell.length_a   1.000
_cell.length_b   1.000
_cell.length_c   1.000
_cell.angle_alpha   90.00
_cell.angle_beta   90.00
_cell.angle_gamma   90.00
#
_symmetry.space_group_name_H-M   'P 1'
#
loop_
_entity.id
_entity.type
_entity.pdbx_description
1 polymer ?
#
loop_
_entity_poly.entity_id
_entity_poly.type
_entity_poly.pdbx_seq_one_letter_code
_entity_poly.pdbx_strand_id
1 'polypeptide(L)'
;MKVYNSNSVLIAEGYLVPNPNFIPKGEYKETELDEYKRSVDFLITSCGNKYEVIFNKPIVLKETRSIKRIGSNECYTYLVTEKALESLKKQYTHTCDF
;
A
#
# COMPACT_ATOMS: atom_id res chain seq x y z
N MET A 1 -25.23 -18.21 -24.75
CA MET A 1 -25.00 -18.70 -26.13
C MET A 1 -25.84 -19.95 -26.34
N LYS A 2 -26.66 -19.99 -27.39
CA LYS A 2 -27.55 -21.12 -27.69
C LYS A 2 -26.96 -21.94 -28.84
N VAL A 3 -26.93 -23.27 -28.69
CA VAL A 3 -26.45 -24.21 -29.71
C VAL A 3 -27.62 -25.07 -30.15
N TYR A 4 -27.88 -25.10 -31.45
CA TYR A 4 -28.95 -25.88 -32.08
C TYR A 4 -28.36 -26.98 -32.95
N ASN A 5 -29.08 -28.10 -33.10
CA ASN A 5 -28.73 -29.14 -34.06
C ASN A 5 -29.19 -28.77 -35.47
N SER A 6 -28.82 -29.61 -36.44
CA SER A 6 -29.19 -29.51 -37.86
C SER A 6 -30.71 -29.48 -38.10
N ASN A 7 -31.51 -29.96 -37.14
CA ASN A 7 -32.98 -29.98 -37.20
C ASN A 7 -33.60 -28.77 -36.47
N SER A 8 -32.80 -27.74 -36.17
CA SER A 8 -33.23 -26.53 -35.45
C SER A 8 -33.73 -26.78 -34.02
N VAL A 9 -33.39 -27.92 -33.40
CA VAL A 9 -33.72 -28.24 -32.00
C VAL A 9 -32.58 -27.76 -31.10
N LEU A 10 -32.93 -27.06 -30.03
CA LEU A 10 -31.97 -26.55 -29.03
C LEU A 10 -31.32 -27.72 -28.28
N ILE A 11 -29.99 -27.82 -28.34
CA ILE A 11 -29.23 -28.89 -27.65
C ILE A 11 -28.64 -28.38 -26.34
N ALA A 12 -28.15 -27.14 -26.33
CA ALA A 12 -27.49 -26.57 -25.17
C ALA A 12 -27.67 -25.05 -25.14
N GLU A 13 -27.90 -24.52 -23.93
CA GLU A 13 -27.94 -23.09 -23.67
C GLU A 13 -26.90 -22.78 -22.59
N GLY A 14 -25.84 -22.08 -22.99
CA GLY A 14 -24.88 -21.50 -22.06
C GLY A 14 -25.41 -20.18 -21.54
N TYR A 15 -25.38 -20.01 -20.22
CA TYR A 15 -25.67 -18.76 -19.53
C TYR A 15 -24.45 -18.29 -18.75
N LEU A 16 -24.37 -16.99 -18.46
CA LEU A 16 -23.32 -16.45 -17.60
C LEU A 16 -23.70 -16.75 -16.15
N VAL A 17 -22.84 -17.50 -15.46
CA VAL A 17 -22.96 -17.73 -14.02
C VAL A 17 -22.28 -16.56 -13.31
N PRO A 18 -22.95 -15.84 -12.40
CA PRO A 18 -22.30 -14.85 -11.57
C PRO A 18 -21.22 -15.54 -10.76
N ASN A 19 -19.96 -15.16 -10.95
CA ASN A 19 -18.88 -15.66 -10.12
C ASN A 19 -18.94 -14.91 -8.78
N PRO A 20 -19.16 -15.58 -7.64
CA PRO A 20 -19.21 -14.92 -6.33
C PRO A 20 -17.88 -14.27 -5.93
N ASN A 21 -16.77 -14.69 -6.56
CA ASN A 21 -15.45 -14.09 -6.37
C ASN A 21 -15.18 -12.94 -7.36
N PHE A 22 -16.17 -12.54 -8.15
CA PHE A 22 -16.03 -11.41 -9.07
C PHE A 22 -16.09 -10.10 -8.29
N ILE A 23 -15.00 -9.37 -8.30
CA ILE A 23 -14.89 -8.08 -7.63
C ILE A 23 -15.35 -7.00 -8.62
N PRO A 24 -16.35 -6.17 -8.25
CA PRO A 24 -16.81 -5.08 -9.11
C PRO A 24 -15.68 -4.07 -9.33
N LYS A 25 -15.62 -3.55 -10.56
CA LYS A 25 -14.62 -2.57 -10.97
C LYS A 25 -14.85 -1.26 -10.20
N GLY A 26 -13.93 -0.91 -9.30
CA GLY A 26 -13.99 0.35 -8.53
C GLY A 26 -13.78 0.20 -7.03
N GLU A 27 -13.83 -1.01 -6.48
CA GLU A 27 -13.53 -1.24 -5.07
C GLU A 27 -12.04 -1.55 -4.87
N TYR A 28 -11.40 -0.80 -3.98
CA TYR A 28 -10.04 -1.08 -3.54
C TYR A 28 -10.06 -2.28 -2.60
N LYS A 29 -9.33 -3.34 -2.97
CA LYS A 29 -9.12 -4.50 -2.12
C LYS A 29 -7.74 -4.36 -1.49
N GLU A 30 -7.69 -4.32 -0.16
CA GLU A 30 -6.43 -4.38 0.57
C GLU A 30 -5.66 -5.63 0.14
N THR A 31 -4.40 -5.43 -0.23
CA THR A 31 -3.48 -6.49 -0.61
C THR A 31 -2.59 -6.85 0.57
N GLU A 32 -1.98 -8.03 0.51
CA GLU A 32 -0.94 -8.44 1.47
C GLU A 32 0.19 -7.40 1.57
N LEU A 33 0.43 -6.64 0.50
CA LEU A 33 1.39 -5.54 0.46
C LEU A 33 0.96 -4.37 1.35
N ASP A 34 -0.34 -4.04 1.36
CA ASP A 34 -0.89 -2.98 2.20
C ASP A 34 -0.87 -3.37 3.68
N GLU A 35 -1.15 -4.64 3.98
CA GLU A 35 -0.98 -5.19 5.33
C GLU A 35 0.48 -5.12 5.77
N TYR A 36 1.42 -5.49 4.89
CA TYR A 36 2.84 -5.40 5.18
C TYR A 36 3.30 -3.94 5.41
N LYS A 37 2.84 -2.99 4.58
CA LYS A 37 3.13 -1.56 4.76
C LYS A 37 2.61 -1.02 6.09
N ARG A 38 1.49 -1.52 6.62
CA ARG A 38 1.00 -1.17 7.97
C ARG A 38 1.78 -1.83 9.10
N SER A 39 2.39 -2.99 8.83
CA SER A 39 3.11 -3.77 9.84
C SER A 39 4.46 -3.18 10.26
N VAL A 40 5.12 -2.42 9.36
CA VAL A 40 6.42 -1.80 9.63
C VAL A 40 6.30 -0.58 10.54
N ASP A 41 7.41 -0.18 11.16
CA ASP A 41 7.43 0.99 12.03
C ASP A 41 7.35 2.31 11.24
N PHE A 42 8.04 2.41 10.11
CA PHE A 42 7.98 3.59 9.25
C PHE A 42 8.09 3.29 7.75
N LEU A 43 7.50 4.18 6.96
CA LEU A 43 7.49 4.17 5.50
C LEU A 43 8.39 5.29 4.97
N ILE A 44 9.14 4.99 3.92
CA ILE A 44 9.87 6.00 3.14
C ILE A 44 8.96 6.38 1.97
N THR A 45 8.47 7.63 1.96
CA THR A 45 7.49 8.13 0.99
C THR A 45 8.11 8.96 -0.12
N SER A 46 9.26 9.57 0.13
CA SER A 46 9.95 10.40 -0.88
C SER A 46 11.47 10.33 -0.72
N CYS A 47 12.14 10.30 -1.87
CA CYS A 47 13.59 10.31 -2.00
C CYS A 47 14.02 11.59 -2.74
N GLY A 48 14.79 12.44 -2.08
CA GLY A 48 15.35 13.67 -2.66
C GLY A 48 16.61 14.09 -1.90
N ASN A 49 16.87 15.42 -1.79
CA ASN A 49 17.97 15.93 -0.96
C ASN A 49 17.83 15.52 0.52
N LYS A 50 16.60 15.31 0.98
CA LYS A 50 16.25 14.69 2.25
C LYS A 50 15.20 13.63 1.97
N TYR A 51 15.18 12.60 2.77
CA TYR A 51 14.20 11.54 2.69
C TYR A 51 12.99 11.91 3.54
N GLU A 52 11.80 11.68 3.01
CA GLU A 52 10.57 11.80 3.79
C GLU A 52 10.20 10.44 4.36
N VAL A 53 10.01 10.40 5.68
CA VAL A 53 9.60 9.20 6.41
C VAL A 53 8.34 9.46 7.21
N ILE A 54 7.42 8.49 7.21
CA ILE A 54 6.18 8.52 7.98
C ILE A 54 6.17 7.33 8.93
N PHE A 55 6.03 7.58 10.23
CA PHE A 55 5.85 6.50 11.19
C PHE A 55 4.39 6.07 11.27
N ASN A 56 4.15 4.76 11.20
CA ASN A 56 2.82 4.17 11.40
C ASN A 56 2.41 4.21 12.88
N LYS A 57 3.40 4.35 13.78
CA LYS A 57 3.22 4.41 15.23
C LYS A 57 3.50 5.84 15.72
N PRO A 58 2.95 6.22 16.90
CA PRO A 58 3.13 7.55 17.47
C PRO A 58 4.52 7.77 18.07
N ILE A 59 5.56 7.67 17.23
CA ILE A 59 6.96 7.82 17.61
C ILE A 59 7.37 9.27 17.40
N VAL A 60 7.75 9.93 18.49
CA VAL A 60 8.26 11.29 18.46
C VAL A 60 9.78 11.28 18.40
N LEU A 61 10.33 11.61 17.23
CA LEU A 61 11.77 11.81 17.09
C LEU A 61 12.19 13.18 17.62
N LYS A 62 13.37 13.24 18.25
CA LYS A 62 13.99 14.50 18.67
C LYS A 62 14.42 15.30 17.44
N GLU A 63 13.94 16.53 17.33
CA GLU A 63 14.34 17.43 16.25
C GLU A 63 15.82 17.78 16.34
N THR A 64 16.51 17.66 15.21
CA THR A 64 17.93 18.01 15.07
C THR A 64 18.17 18.57 13.68
N ARG A 65 19.39 19.05 13.38
CA ARG A 65 19.75 19.51 12.03
C ARG A 65 19.49 18.45 10.93
N SER A 66 19.52 17.18 11.32
CA SER A 66 19.39 16.03 10.42
C SER A 66 17.97 15.46 10.36
N ILE A 67 17.10 15.81 11.32
CA ILE A 67 15.74 15.29 11.46
C ILE A 67 14.82 16.49 11.71
N LYS A 68 13.99 16.82 10.72
CA LYS A 68 13.03 17.94 10.80
C LYS A 68 11.61 17.39 10.71
N ARG A 69 10.74 17.75 11.64
CA ARG A 69 9.33 17.41 11.56
C ARG A 69 8.62 18.28 10.51
N ILE A 70 7.73 17.68 9.74
CA ILE A 70 6.90 18.38 8.74
C ILE A 70 5.40 18.14 8.95
N GLY A 71 5.03 16.97 9.49
CA GLY A 71 3.63 16.63 9.72
C GLY A 71 3.01 17.30 10.95
N SER A 72 1.68 17.28 10.99
CA SER A 72 0.87 17.67 12.14
C SER A 72 1.08 16.72 13.34
N ASN A 73 0.42 16.98 14.47
CA ASN A 73 0.52 16.09 15.63
C ASN A 73 -0.02 14.67 15.38
N GLU A 74 -0.89 14.51 14.38
CA GLU A 74 -1.51 13.25 13.97
C GLU A 74 -0.68 12.51 12.91
N CYS A 75 0.18 13.23 12.16
CA CYS A 75 1.07 12.66 11.16
C CYS A 75 2.53 12.75 11.61
N TYR A 76 3.12 11.60 11.96
CA TYR A 76 4.51 11.47 12.39
C TYR A 76 5.47 11.50 11.19
N THR A 77 5.40 12.57 10.40
CA THR A 77 6.16 12.78 9.17
C THR A 77 7.41 13.61 9.43
N TYR A 78 8.56 13.10 8.98
CA TYR A 78 9.88 13.71 9.17
C TYR A 78 10.66 13.77 7.87
N LEU A 79 11.41 14.85 7.68
CA LEU A 79 12.52 14.90 6.74
C LEU A 79 13.81 14.50 7.45
N VAL A 80 14.46 13.49 6.91
CA VAL A 80 15.71 12.95 7.43
C VAL A 80 16.82 12.98 6.39
N THR A 81 18.03 13.34 6.81
CA THR A 81 19.22 13.18 5.97
C THR A 81 19.59 11.71 5.87
N GLU A 82 20.35 11.34 4.85
CA GLU A 82 20.78 9.95 4.59
C GLU A 82 21.41 9.27 5.81
N LYS A 83 22.35 9.95 6.48
CA LYS A 83 23.01 9.43 7.69
C LYS A 83 22.03 9.17 8.85
N ALA A 84 21.03 10.03 9.00
CA ALA A 84 19.99 9.83 10.01
C ALA A 84 19.06 8.68 9.62
N LEU A 85 18.71 8.57 8.33
CA LEU A 85 17.92 7.47 7.81
C LEU A 85 18.61 6.11 8.04
N GLU A 86 19.90 5.99 7.74
CA GLU A 86 20.65 4.75 8.01
C GLU A 86 20.63 4.36 9.49
N SER A 87 20.68 5.35 10.39
CA SER A 87 20.58 5.11 11.83
C SER A 87 19.19 4.63 12.23
N LEU A 88 18.13 5.21 11.63
CA LEU A 88 16.74 4.79 11.86
C LEU A 88 16.46 3.39 11.31
N LYS A 89 16.99 3.05 10.12
CA LYS A 89 16.86 1.71 9.51
C LYS A 89 17.46 0.60 10.38
N LYS A 90 18.43 0.91 11.23
CA LYS A 90 19.02 -0.05 12.19
C LYS A 90 18.17 -0.24 13.44
N GLN A 91 17.36 0.75 13.81
CA GLN A 91 16.56 0.75 15.03
C GLN A 91 15.11 0.31 14.81
N TYR A 92 14.59 0.53 13.60
CA TYR A 92 13.18 0.36 13.28
C TYR A 92 13.01 -0.44 11.99
N THR A 93 11.92 -1.21 11.93
CA THR A 93 11.50 -1.87 10.70
C THR A 93 10.98 -0.84 9.70
N HIS A 94 11.34 -0.99 8.44
CA HIS A 94 11.02 -0.01 7.42
C HIS A 94 10.65 -0.67 6.10
N THR A 95 9.83 0.03 5.31
CA THR A 95 9.66 -0.29 3.89
C THR A 95 9.53 0.99 3.07
N CYS A 96 9.67 0.85 1.76
CA CYS A 96 9.41 1.91 0.81
C CYS A 96 7.94 1.87 0.37
N ASP A 97 7.38 3.05 0.09
CA ASP A 97 6.00 3.18 -0.43
C ASP A 97 5.92 3.30 -1.96
N PHE A 98 7.08 3.28 -2.64
CA PHE A 98 7.21 3.42 -4.11
C PHE A 98 6.75 2.19 -4.90
#